data_AF-A0A662R449-F1
#
_entry.id   AF-A0A662R449-F1
#
_cell.length_a   1.000
_cell.length_b   1.000
_cell.length_c   1.000
_cell.angle_alpha   90.00
_cell.angle_beta   90.00
_cell.angle_gamma   90.00
#
_symmetry.space_group_name_H-M   'P 1'
#
loop_
_entity.id
_entity.type
_entity.pdbx_description
1 polymer ?
#
loop_
_entity_poly.entity_id
_entity_poly.type
_entity_poly.pdbx_seq_one_letter_code
_entity_poly.pdbx_strand_id
1 'polypeptide(L)'
;MQEYYSGLEFWTMTVVSVVTVIALIGGILFQMKKWGLGSAGYGKPGQGGSIIAFLKLLWSQIFDKKHKQGVITTLVFDILLQRRILRRSITRWVMHITIFWGWIMLFLFSMGIFVVELLNKVGVYHADVHPLVENFPTVMLLNEVFSYLLLIGVLIAIARRLFITEVRESTMFYDVVLTGGLFIIVITGFISEGIRYHGTEHATALTDFWSLGISYPQAPHAALFHVVISLLFCVALIPFTKYIHIIATPLSILAHGGGE
;
A
#
# COMPACT_ATOMS: atom_id res chain seq x y z
N MET A 1 -24.54 -5.08 19.06
CA MET A 1 -23.14 -4.58 19.11
C MET A 1 -23.03 -3.47 18.08
N GLN A 2 -22.28 -2.38 18.34
CA GLN A 2 -22.13 -1.33 17.32
C GLN A 2 -21.29 -1.90 16.17
N GLU A 3 -21.93 -2.12 15.03
CA GLU A 3 -21.24 -2.52 13.79
C GLU A 3 -20.84 -1.26 13.01
N TYR A 4 -19.73 -1.34 12.27
CA TYR A 4 -19.49 -0.44 11.16
C TYR A 4 -20.56 -0.67 10.10
N TYR A 5 -20.78 0.36 9.31
CA TYR A 5 -21.62 0.33 8.13
C TYR A 5 -21.18 -0.73 7.10
N SER A 6 -19.90 -1.08 7.11
CA SER A 6 -19.36 -2.26 6.39
C SER A 6 -19.77 -3.64 6.96
N GLY A 7 -20.61 -3.70 8.01
CA GLY A 7 -20.98 -4.93 8.73
C GLY A 7 -19.88 -5.46 9.65
N LEU A 8 -18.77 -4.73 9.79
CA LEU A 8 -17.61 -5.14 10.58
C LEU A 8 -17.82 -4.83 12.06
N GLU A 9 -17.43 -5.74 12.95
CA GLU A 9 -17.47 -5.48 14.38
C GLU A 9 -16.52 -4.31 14.74
N PHE A 10 -17.08 -3.24 15.32
CA PHE A 10 -16.36 -1.99 15.57
C PHE A 10 -15.09 -2.19 16.41
N TRP A 11 -15.17 -3.00 17.46
CA TRP A 11 -14.06 -3.23 18.37
C TRP A 11 -12.91 -3.99 17.71
N THR A 12 -13.21 -5.07 16.98
CA THR A 12 -12.20 -5.84 16.24
C THR A 12 -11.46 -4.94 15.25
N MET A 13 -12.19 -4.15 14.46
CA MET A 13 -11.61 -3.24 13.49
C MET A 13 -10.77 -2.13 14.14
N THR A 14 -11.26 -1.54 15.22
CA THR A 14 -10.53 -0.50 15.95
C THR A 14 -9.23 -1.05 16.54
N VAL A 15 -9.29 -2.22 17.20
CA VAL A 15 -8.12 -2.86 17.82
C VAL A 15 -7.07 -3.22 16.78
N VAL A 16 -7.47 -3.91 15.70
CA VAL A 16 -6.54 -4.30 14.62
C VAL A 16 -5.90 -3.08 13.96
N SER A 17 -6.68 -2.03 13.72
CA SER A 17 -6.17 -0.78 13.13
C SER A 17 -5.17 -0.08 14.06
N VAL A 18 -5.48 0.04 15.36
CA VAL A 18 -4.58 0.64 16.35
C VAL A 18 -3.28 -0.16 16.46
N VAL A 19 -3.35 -1.49 16.56
CA VAL A 19 -2.17 -2.37 16.59
C VAL A 19 -1.33 -2.20 15.33
N THR A 20 -1.98 -2.14 14.16
CA THR A 20 -1.30 -1.92 12.86
C THR A 20 -0.57 -0.59 12.83
N VAL A 21 -1.20 0.49 13.29
CA VAL A 21 -0.60 1.83 13.34
C VAL A 21 0.59 1.86 14.32
N ILE A 22 0.46 1.25 15.50
CA ILE A 22 1.55 1.16 16.48
C ILE A 22 2.74 0.40 15.89
N ALA A 23 2.49 -0.75 15.26
CA ALA A 23 3.54 -1.57 14.64
C ALA A 23 4.22 -0.83 13.48
N LEU A 24 3.44 -0.14 12.63
CA LEU A 24 3.96 0.66 11.53
C LEU A 24 4.83 1.81 12.05
N ILE A 25 4.30 2.66 12.94
CA ILE A 25 5.03 3.82 13.47
C ILE A 25 6.27 3.37 14.25
N GLY A 26 6.13 2.41 15.15
CA GLY A 26 7.24 1.87 15.93
C GLY A 26 8.34 1.27 15.05
N GLY A 27 7.95 0.52 14.02
CA GLY A 27 8.89 -0.03 13.05
C GLY A 27 9.58 1.04 12.19
N ILE A 28 8.87 2.08 11.75
CA ILE A 28 9.47 3.19 11.00
C ILE A 28 10.47 3.96 11.87
N LEU A 29 10.13 4.24 13.13
CA LEU A 29 11.05 4.88 14.08
C LEU A 29 12.30 4.02 14.32
N PHE A 30 12.13 2.70 14.43
CA PHE A 30 13.24 1.76 14.52
C PHE A 30 14.14 1.81 13.28
N GLN A 31 13.56 1.82 12.07
CA GLN A 31 14.33 1.91 10.83
C GLN A 31 15.05 3.25 10.69
N MET A 32 14.41 4.37 11.05
CA MET A 32 15.05 5.69 11.08
C MET A 32 16.22 5.73 12.06
N LYS A 33 16.08 5.12 13.25
CA LYS A 33 17.17 4.99 14.22
C LYS A 33 18.33 4.20 13.63
N LYS A 34 18.05 3.09 12.94
CA LYS A 34 19.04 2.25 12.25
C LYS A 34 19.75 3.01 11.13
N TRP A 35 19.02 3.75 10.29
CA TRP A 35 19.62 4.60 9.25
C TRP A 35 20.49 5.72 9.84
N GLY A 36 20.06 6.31 10.97
CA GLY A 36 20.85 7.28 11.73
C GLY A 36 22.11 6.72 12.37
N LEU A 37 22.22 5.40 12.61
CA LEU A 37 23.50 4.78 13.00
C LEU A 37 24.49 4.82 11.82
N GLY A 38 24.00 4.58 10.60
CA GLY A 38 24.80 4.65 9.38
C GLY A 38 25.26 6.07 9.04
N SER A 39 24.53 7.11 9.48
CA SER A 39 24.97 8.50 9.30
C SER A 39 26.18 8.90 10.14
N ALA A 40 26.64 8.05 11.07
CA ALA A 40 27.89 8.28 11.81
C ALA A 40 29.13 8.32 10.88
N GLY A 41 29.06 7.72 9.68
CA GLY A 41 30.12 7.83 8.66
C GLY A 41 30.16 9.18 7.93
N TYR A 42 29.08 9.96 7.98
CA TYR A 42 28.96 11.29 7.36
C TYR A 42 28.77 12.43 8.39
N GLY A 43 28.54 12.10 9.67
CA GLY A 43 28.31 13.02 10.79
C GLY A 43 29.50 13.12 11.74
N LYS A 44 29.42 13.99 12.76
CA LYS A 44 30.48 14.13 13.78
C LYS A 44 30.53 12.89 14.70
N PRO A 45 31.70 12.53 15.28
CA PRO A 45 31.80 11.47 16.27
C PRO A 45 30.77 11.65 17.40
N GLY A 46 30.02 10.60 17.73
CA GLY A 46 28.97 10.63 18.76
C GLY A 46 27.56 11.02 18.28
N GLN A 47 27.34 11.30 16.99
CA GLN A 47 26.01 11.61 16.42
C GLN A 47 25.25 10.39 15.86
N GLY A 48 25.79 9.18 15.99
CA GLY A 48 25.17 7.95 15.50
C GLY A 48 23.89 7.58 16.27
N GLY A 49 22.85 7.19 15.54
CA GLY A 49 21.64 6.58 16.10
C GLY A 49 20.57 7.56 16.57
N SER A 50 20.66 8.84 16.23
CA SER A 50 19.60 9.82 16.48
C SER A 50 18.67 9.97 15.27
N ILE A 51 17.37 9.75 15.48
CA ILE A 51 16.33 9.97 14.47
C ILE A 51 16.31 11.43 14.02
N ILE A 52 16.46 12.37 14.96
CA ILE A 52 16.45 13.80 14.68
C ILE A 52 17.67 14.19 13.83
N ALA A 53 18.85 13.64 14.14
CA ALA A 53 20.05 13.88 13.35
C ALA A 53 19.89 13.35 11.92
N PHE A 54 19.34 12.13 11.77
CA PHE A 54 19.02 11.56 10.47
C PHE A 54 18.06 12.46 9.66
N LEU A 55 16.95 12.91 10.26
CA LEU A 55 15.99 13.77 9.57
C LEU A 55 16.60 15.11 9.16
N LYS A 56 17.45 15.71 10.00
CA LYS A 56 18.17 16.96 9.65
C LYS A 56 19.13 16.75 8.47
N LEU A 57 19.89 15.66 8.48
CA LEU A 57 20.80 15.33 7.38
C LEU A 57 20.03 15.04 6.09
N LEU A 58 18.97 14.25 6.17
CA LEU A 58 18.11 13.94 5.03
C LEU A 58 17.52 15.22 4.42
N TRP A 59 16.96 16.11 5.25
CA TRP A 59 16.42 17.39 4.79
C TRP A 59 17.49 18.25 4.10
N SER A 60 18.68 18.34 4.70
CA SER A 60 19.81 19.07 4.12
C SER A 60 20.24 18.49 2.78
N GLN A 61 20.20 17.16 2.62
CA GLN A 61 20.56 16.49 1.38
C GLN A 61 19.51 16.71 0.29
N ILE A 62 18.22 16.56 0.60
CA ILE A 62 17.11 16.72 -0.36
C ILE A 62 17.10 18.12 -1.01
N PHE A 63 17.48 19.16 -0.25
CA PHE A 63 17.49 20.54 -0.72
C PHE A 63 18.92 21.07 -0.99
N ASP A 64 19.89 20.19 -1.23
CA ASP A 64 21.25 20.59 -1.60
C ASP A 64 21.24 21.27 -2.98
N LYS A 65 21.81 22.48 -3.05
CA LYS A 65 21.91 23.27 -4.29
C LYS A 65 22.79 22.61 -5.36
N LYS A 66 23.55 21.57 -5.01
CA LYS A 66 24.37 20.79 -5.96
C LYS A 66 23.55 19.87 -6.85
N HIS A 67 22.27 19.62 -6.53
CA HIS A 67 21.42 18.78 -7.35
C HIS A 67 21.15 19.40 -8.72
N LYS A 68 21.30 18.59 -9.78
CA LYS A 68 21.05 19.02 -11.16
C LYS A 68 19.56 19.12 -11.51
N GLN A 69 18.70 18.43 -10.75
CA GLN A 69 17.27 18.34 -10.99
C GLN A 69 16.49 18.85 -9.77
N GLY A 70 15.40 19.58 -10.01
CA GLY A 70 14.54 20.07 -8.94
C GLY A 70 13.78 18.94 -8.21
N VAL A 71 13.50 19.15 -6.93
CA VAL A 71 12.80 18.19 -6.06
C VAL A 71 11.45 17.76 -6.62
N ILE A 72 10.67 18.70 -7.18
CA ILE A 72 9.35 18.41 -7.78
C ILE A 72 9.50 17.49 -9.00
N THR A 73 10.46 17.78 -9.88
CA THR A 73 10.74 16.93 -11.04
C THR A 73 11.15 15.53 -10.61
N THR A 74 11.95 15.41 -9.54
CA THR A 74 12.35 14.12 -8.97
C THR A 74 11.16 13.37 -8.39
N LEU A 75 10.30 14.05 -7.64
CA LEU A 75 9.09 13.46 -7.08
C LEU A 75 8.14 12.95 -8.16
N VAL A 76 7.83 13.79 -9.15
CA VAL A 76 6.87 13.41 -10.19
C VAL A 76 7.46 12.36 -11.14
N PHE A 77 8.63 12.60 -11.72
CA PHE A 77 9.14 11.72 -12.77
C PHE A 77 9.88 10.51 -12.21
N ASP A 78 10.70 10.65 -11.18
CA ASP A 78 11.54 9.55 -10.71
C ASP A 78 10.86 8.68 -9.65
N ILE A 79 9.92 9.25 -8.87
CA ILE A 79 9.16 8.51 -7.84
C ILE A 79 7.78 8.09 -8.35
N LEU A 80 6.90 9.03 -8.71
CA LEU A 80 5.52 8.71 -9.08
C LEU A 80 5.40 8.00 -10.44
N LEU A 81 6.15 8.48 -11.44
CA LEU A 81 6.19 7.88 -12.78
C LEU A 81 7.31 6.85 -12.94
N GLN A 82 8.18 6.69 -11.93
CA GLN A 82 9.25 5.69 -11.89
C GLN A 82 10.14 5.68 -13.15
N ARG A 83 10.47 6.86 -13.69
CA ARG A 83 11.21 7.06 -14.95
C ARG A 83 12.53 6.29 -15.03
N ARG A 84 13.24 6.14 -13.90
CA ARG A 84 14.47 5.34 -13.83
C ARG A 84 14.24 3.86 -14.18
N ILE A 85 13.09 3.31 -13.78
CA ILE A 85 12.71 1.93 -14.09
C ILE A 85 12.33 1.83 -15.57
N LEU A 86 11.56 2.80 -16.08
CA LEU A 86 11.15 2.87 -17.49
C LEU A 86 12.37 2.82 -18.43
N ARG A 87 13.41 3.61 -18.14
CA ARG A 87 14.63 3.65 -18.95
C ARG A 87 15.45 2.36 -18.93
N ARG A 88 15.31 1.53 -17.89
CA ARG A 88 16.06 0.27 -17.76
C ARG A 88 15.33 -0.91 -18.36
N SER A 89 14.01 -0.96 -18.21
CA SER A 89 13.17 -2.05 -18.74
C SER A 89 11.70 -1.67 -18.65
N ILE A 90 11.04 -1.58 -19.81
CA ILE A 90 9.61 -1.27 -19.87
C ILE A 90 8.76 -2.34 -19.19
N THR A 91 9.14 -3.63 -19.27
CA THR A 91 8.42 -4.72 -18.61
C THR A 91 8.49 -4.62 -17.09
N ARG A 92 9.66 -4.25 -16.54
CA ARG A 92 9.83 -3.96 -15.11
C ARG A 92 9.00 -2.74 -14.70
N TRP A 93 8.95 -1.73 -15.56
CA TRP A 93 8.18 -0.51 -15.31
C TRP A 93 6.68 -0.77 -15.31
N VAL A 94 6.12 -1.46 -16.32
CA VAL A 94 4.70 -1.82 -16.35
C VAL A 94 4.30 -2.59 -15.10
N MET A 95 5.11 -3.59 -14.70
CA MET A 95 4.89 -4.34 -13.47
C MET A 95 4.87 -3.43 -12.22
N HIS A 96 5.87 -2.55 -12.06
CA HIS A 96 5.94 -1.71 -10.85
C HIS A 96 4.94 -0.55 -10.83
N ILE A 97 4.64 0.07 -11.98
CA ILE A 97 3.73 1.23 -12.03
C ILE A 97 2.29 0.79 -11.73
N THR A 98 1.91 -0.40 -12.20
CA THR A 98 0.59 -1.01 -11.94
C THR A 98 0.47 -1.49 -10.48
N ILE A 99 1.50 -2.12 -9.91
CA ILE A 99 1.54 -2.44 -8.48
C ILE A 99 1.50 -1.16 -7.64
N PHE A 100 2.31 -0.16 -7.97
CA PHE A 100 2.44 1.07 -7.18
C PHE A 100 1.12 1.84 -7.13
N TRP A 101 0.55 2.18 -8.29
CA TRP A 101 -0.70 2.93 -8.34
C TRP A 101 -1.90 2.09 -7.89
N GLY A 102 -1.95 0.81 -8.25
CA GLY A 102 -2.97 -0.10 -7.77
C GLY A 102 -2.99 -0.18 -6.24
N TRP A 103 -1.83 -0.41 -5.61
CA TRP A 103 -1.74 -0.52 -4.16
C TRP A 103 -2.00 0.82 -3.44
N ILE A 104 -1.37 1.92 -3.88
CA ILE A 104 -1.49 3.21 -3.16
C ILE A 104 -2.90 3.80 -3.27
N MET A 105 -3.56 3.68 -4.43
CA MET A 105 -4.91 4.22 -4.60
C MET A 105 -5.94 3.43 -3.81
N LEU A 106 -5.86 2.10 -3.82
CA LEU A 106 -6.70 1.25 -2.98
C LEU A 106 -6.51 1.53 -1.49
N PHE A 107 -5.26 1.71 -1.06
CA PHE A 107 -4.95 2.11 0.31
C PHE A 107 -5.57 3.47 0.65
N LEU A 108 -5.43 4.48 -0.23
CA LEU A 108 -5.98 5.82 -0.01
C LEU A 108 -7.51 5.83 0.03
N PHE A 109 -8.19 5.10 -0.85
CA PHE A 109 -9.65 4.99 -0.82
C PHE A 109 -10.12 4.31 0.46
N SER A 110 -9.49 3.20 0.84
CA SER A 110 -9.83 2.48 2.08
C SER A 110 -9.58 3.34 3.31
N MET A 111 -8.48 4.09 3.35
CA MET A 111 -8.15 5.02 4.43
C MET A 111 -9.15 6.18 4.50
N GLY A 112 -9.52 6.77 3.36
CA GLY A 112 -10.49 7.85 3.29
C GLY A 112 -11.86 7.42 3.85
N ILE A 113 -12.34 6.25 3.44
CA ILE A 113 -13.58 5.65 3.93
C ILE A 113 -13.51 5.40 5.43
N PHE A 114 -12.42 4.77 5.89
CA PHE A 114 -12.21 4.49 7.31
C PHE A 114 -12.22 5.77 8.16
N VAL A 115 -11.57 6.84 7.69
CA VAL A 115 -11.55 8.13 8.40
C VAL A 115 -12.96 8.73 8.48
N VAL A 116 -13.74 8.68 7.39
CA VAL A 116 -15.13 9.18 7.39
C VAL A 116 -16.00 8.37 8.36
N GLU A 117 -15.91 7.05 8.33
CA GLU A 117 -16.64 6.18 9.26
C GLU A 117 -16.25 6.44 10.73
N LEU A 118 -14.96 6.62 11.00
CA LEU A 118 -14.45 6.94 12.34
C LEU A 118 -14.97 8.29 12.83
N LEU A 119 -14.90 9.34 12.01
CA LEU A 119 -15.39 10.67 12.36
C LEU A 119 -16.91 10.68 12.61
N ASN A 120 -17.67 9.84 11.89
CA ASN A 120 -19.09 9.66 12.12
C ASN A 120 -19.38 8.99 13.46
N LYS A 121 -18.69 7.90 13.78
CA LYS A 121 -18.85 7.19 15.06
C LYS A 121 -18.47 8.04 16.27
N VAL A 122 -17.47 8.91 16.14
CA VAL A 122 -17.02 9.83 17.21
C VAL A 122 -17.90 11.08 17.30
N GLY A 123 -18.90 11.24 16.41
CA GLY A 123 -19.84 12.35 16.43
C GLY A 123 -19.27 13.69 15.95
N VAL A 124 -18.14 13.66 15.23
CA VAL A 124 -17.51 14.85 14.64
C VAL A 124 -18.09 15.14 13.25
N TYR A 125 -18.53 14.11 12.53
CA TYR A 125 -19.03 14.23 11.16
C TYR A 125 -20.34 13.47 10.96
N HIS A 126 -21.46 14.17 10.82
CA HIS A 126 -22.80 13.59 10.74
C HIS A 126 -23.25 13.31 9.30
N ALA A 127 -22.39 12.74 8.45
CA ALA A 127 -22.85 12.21 7.16
C ALA A 127 -23.36 10.79 7.33
N ASP A 128 -24.45 10.45 6.64
CA ASP A 128 -24.88 9.07 6.49
C ASP A 128 -23.79 8.33 5.68
N VAL A 129 -22.94 7.57 6.37
CA VAL A 129 -21.83 6.82 5.76
C VAL A 129 -22.33 5.56 5.06
N HIS A 130 -23.65 5.32 5.05
CA HIS A 130 -24.33 4.24 4.33
C HIS A 130 -24.93 4.74 3.02
N PRO A 131 -24.61 4.17 1.85
CA PRO A 131 -23.50 3.28 1.49
C PRO A 131 -22.53 3.97 0.52
N LEU A 132 -21.27 3.52 0.51
CA LEU A 132 -20.20 3.90 -0.43
C LEU A 132 -20.60 3.94 -1.90
N VAL A 133 -21.69 3.24 -2.23
CA VAL A 133 -22.18 3.03 -3.58
C VAL A 133 -23.00 4.20 -4.12
N GLU A 134 -23.88 4.77 -3.31
CA GLU A 134 -24.81 5.79 -3.78
C GLU A 134 -24.17 7.19 -3.78
N ASN A 135 -23.30 7.46 -2.80
CA ASN A 135 -22.73 8.79 -2.60
C ASN A 135 -21.42 9.01 -3.38
N PHE A 136 -20.71 7.94 -3.78
CA PHE A 136 -19.39 8.05 -4.42
C PHE A 136 -19.17 7.04 -5.56
N PRO A 137 -20.00 7.04 -6.63
CA PRO A 137 -19.88 6.10 -7.74
C PRO A 137 -18.50 6.16 -8.42
N THR A 138 -17.87 7.34 -8.47
CA THR A 138 -16.51 7.51 -9.00
C THR A 138 -15.48 6.76 -8.17
N VAL A 139 -15.60 6.76 -6.83
CA VAL A 139 -14.65 6.06 -5.96
C VAL A 139 -14.75 4.55 -6.15
N MET A 140 -15.96 4.02 -6.35
CA MET A 140 -16.15 2.60 -6.66
C MET A 140 -15.51 2.22 -7.99
N LEU A 141 -15.79 2.98 -9.05
CA LEU A 141 -15.24 2.73 -10.37
C LEU A 141 -13.71 2.76 -10.33
N LEU A 142 -13.13 3.75 -9.64
CA LEU A 142 -11.69 3.83 -9.46
C LEU A 142 -11.17 2.65 -8.62
N ASN A 143 -11.87 2.23 -7.58
CA ASN A 143 -11.50 1.07 -6.78
C ASN A 143 -11.40 -0.19 -7.65
N GLU A 144 -12.41 -0.44 -8.49
CA GLU A 144 -12.41 -1.55 -9.45
C GLU A 144 -11.25 -1.44 -10.47
N VAL A 145 -11.03 -0.25 -11.05
CA VAL A 145 -9.91 -0.05 -12.00
C VAL A 145 -8.56 -0.31 -11.32
N PHE A 146 -8.34 0.24 -10.13
CA PHE A 146 -7.08 0.07 -9.42
C PHE A 146 -6.88 -1.34 -8.84
N SER A 147 -7.95 -2.08 -8.53
CA SER A 147 -7.87 -3.48 -8.13
C SER A 147 -7.41 -4.37 -9.28
N TYR A 148 -7.92 -4.16 -10.49
CA TYR A 148 -7.44 -4.87 -11.68
C TYR A 148 -6.03 -4.46 -12.08
N LEU A 149 -5.67 -3.17 -11.98
CA LEU A 149 -4.29 -2.74 -12.19
C LEU A 149 -3.33 -3.44 -11.22
N LEU A 150 -3.69 -3.50 -9.92
CA LEU A 150 -2.88 -4.21 -8.93
C LEU A 150 -2.76 -5.70 -9.28
N LEU A 151 -3.86 -6.36 -9.64
CA LEU A 151 -3.85 -7.77 -10.05
C LEU A 151 -2.93 -8.03 -11.24
N ILE A 152 -3.04 -7.21 -12.30
CA ILE A 152 -2.19 -7.32 -13.49
C ILE A 152 -0.72 -7.18 -13.11
N GLY A 153 -0.37 -6.17 -12.30
CA GLY A 153 1.00 -5.95 -11.85
C GLY A 153 1.56 -7.12 -11.05
N VAL A 154 0.77 -7.69 -10.14
CA VAL A 154 1.14 -8.86 -9.33
C VAL A 154 1.28 -10.11 -10.21
N LEU A 155 0.38 -10.34 -11.16
CA LEU A 155 0.46 -11.45 -12.11
C LEU A 155 1.72 -11.35 -12.98
N ILE A 156 2.07 -10.16 -13.46
CA ILE A 156 3.33 -9.94 -14.18
C ILE A 156 4.53 -10.23 -13.27
N ALA A 157 4.49 -9.81 -11.99
CA ALA A 157 5.56 -10.09 -11.04
C ALA A 157 5.75 -11.60 -10.80
N ILE A 158 4.66 -12.34 -10.64
CA ILE A 158 4.66 -13.80 -10.50
C ILE A 158 5.19 -14.46 -11.77
N ALA A 159 4.63 -14.12 -12.93
CA ALA A 159 5.03 -14.69 -14.22
C ALA A 159 6.54 -14.46 -14.49
N ARG A 160 7.06 -13.26 -14.22
CA ARG A 160 8.49 -12.97 -14.36
C ARG A 160 9.35 -13.83 -13.44
N ARG A 161 8.90 -14.17 -12.23
CA ARG A 161 9.65 -15.04 -11.30
C ARG A 161 9.57 -16.52 -11.66
N LEU A 162 8.51 -16.96 -12.34
CA LEU A 162 8.34 -18.35 -12.74
C LEU A 162 9.04 -18.67 -14.07
N PHE A 163 8.95 -17.74 -15.05
CA PHE A 163 9.34 -18.00 -16.43
C PHE A 163 10.68 -17.37 -16.86
N ILE A 164 11.20 -16.36 -16.15
CA ILE A 164 12.48 -15.73 -16.49
C ILE A 164 13.57 -16.30 -15.58
N THR A 165 14.50 -17.07 -16.16
CA THR A 165 15.55 -17.80 -15.43
C THR A 165 16.38 -16.89 -14.53
N GLU A 166 16.84 -15.74 -15.03
CA GLU A 166 17.69 -14.81 -14.28
C GLU A 166 16.95 -14.21 -13.06
N VAL A 167 15.64 -14.02 -13.18
CA VAL A 167 14.80 -13.53 -12.07
C VAL A 167 14.52 -14.66 -11.09
N ARG A 168 14.28 -15.89 -11.58
CA ARG A 168 14.03 -17.06 -10.75
C ARG A 168 15.25 -17.42 -9.90
N GLU A 169 16.44 -17.42 -10.49
CA GLU A 169 17.70 -17.73 -9.81
C GLU A 169 18.08 -16.67 -8.77
N SER A 170 17.63 -15.43 -8.94
CA SER A 170 17.84 -14.36 -7.96
C SER A 170 16.69 -14.20 -6.96
N THR A 171 15.63 -15.02 -7.04
CA THR A 171 14.47 -14.93 -6.15
C THR A 171 14.75 -15.61 -4.82
N MET A 172 14.60 -14.85 -3.72
CA MET A 172 14.73 -15.37 -2.36
C MET A 172 13.36 -15.77 -1.79
N PHE A 173 13.34 -16.59 -0.73
CA PHE A 173 12.11 -16.98 -0.04
C PHE A 173 11.23 -15.78 0.35
N TYR A 174 11.83 -14.70 0.86
CA TYR A 174 11.12 -13.46 1.17
C TYR A 174 10.39 -12.85 -0.03
N ASP A 175 10.96 -12.96 -1.24
CA ASP A 175 10.32 -12.43 -2.44
C ASP A 175 9.09 -13.25 -2.82
N VAL A 176 9.15 -14.58 -2.63
CA VAL A 176 8.02 -15.49 -2.85
C VAL A 176 6.91 -15.21 -1.84
N VAL A 177 7.24 -15.13 -0.55
CA VAL A 177 6.24 -14.89 0.50
C VAL A 177 5.58 -13.53 0.34
N LEU A 178 6.34 -12.46 0.08
CA LEU A 178 5.76 -11.12 -0.06
C LEU A 178 4.92 -11.01 -1.34
N THR A 179 5.42 -11.49 -2.48
CA THR A 179 4.67 -11.45 -3.75
C THR A 179 3.42 -12.35 -3.69
N GLY A 180 3.56 -13.57 -3.16
CA GLY A 180 2.45 -14.52 -3.01
C GLY A 180 1.42 -14.07 -1.97
N GLY A 181 1.86 -13.50 -0.84
CA GLY A 181 0.97 -12.93 0.16
C GLY A 181 0.19 -11.73 -0.37
N LEU A 182 0.86 -10.83 -1.13
CA LEU A 182 0.16 -9.74 -1.82
C LEU A 182 -0.88 -10.27 -2.83
N PHE A 183 -0.55 -11.32 -3.58
CA PHE A 183 -1.49 -11.95 -4.50
C PHE A 183 -2.72 -12.52 -3.77
N ILE A 184 -2.52 -13.25 -2.69
CA ILE A 184 -3.62 -13.77 -1.86
C ILE A 184 -4.51 -12.63 -1.38
N ILE A 185 -3.92 -11.54 -0.89
CA ILE A 185 -4.66 -10.36 -0.43
C ILE A 185 -5.49 -9.75 -1.55
N VAL A 186 -4.92 -9.58 -2.75
CA VAL A 186 -5.66 -9.09 -3.93
C VAL A 186 -6.85 -10.00 -4.24
N ILE A 187 -6.65 -11.31 -4.28
CA ILE A 187 -7.73 -12.28 -4.55
C ILE A 187 -8.82 -12.20 -3.48
N THR A 188 -8.46 -12.11 -2.20
CA THR A 188 -9.45 -11.96 -1.12
C THR A 188 -10.23 -10.64 -1.20
N GLY A 189 -9.62 -9.57 -1.74
CA GLY A 189 -10.29 -8.30 -1.99
C GLY A 189 -11.36 -8.43 -3.07
N PHE A 190 -11.02 -9.07 -4.19
CA PHE A 190 -11.98 -9.39 -5.24
C PHE A 190 -13.12 -10.29 -4.74
N ILE A 191 -12.82 -11.33 -3.97
CA ILE A 191 -13.85 -12.20 -3.39
C ILE A 191 -14.78 -11.42 -2.46
N SER A 192 -14.21 -10.60 -1.56
CA SER A 192 -14.99 -9.74 -0.65
C SER A 192 -15.91 -8.79 -1.42
N GLU A 193 -15.42 -8.17 -2.49
CA GLU A 193 -16.22 -7.32 -3.37
C GLU A 193 -17.30 -8.10 -4.14
N GLY A 194 -16.95 -9.27 -4.68
CA GLY A 194 -17.89 -10.11 -5.41
C GLY A 194 -19.07 -10.54 -4.54
N ILE A 195 -18.81 -11.00 -3.30
CA ILE A 195 -19.85 -11.38 -2.34
C ILE A 195 -20.73 -10.19 -1.97
N ARG A 196 -20.15 -8.99 -1.85
CA ARG A 196 -20.87 -7.75 -1.52
C ARG A 196 -21.91 -7.37 -2.56
N TYR A 197 -21.66 -7.61 -3.85
CA TYR A 197 -22.58 -7.26 -4.94
C TYR A 197 -23.43 -8.42 -5.45
N HIS A 198 -23.12 -9.66 -5.09
CA HIS A 198 -23.82 -10.83 -5.59
C HIS A 198 -25.32 -10.78 -5.25
N GLY A 199 -26.16 -10.85 -6.29
CA GLY A 199 -27.63 -10.79 -6.16
C GLY A 199 -28.21 -9.39 -5.90
N THR A 200 -27.39 -8.34 -6.03
CA THR A 200 -27.82 -6.93 -5.95
C THR A 200 -27.96 -6.31 -7.34
N GLU A 201 -28.60 -5.14 -7.46
CA GLU A 201 -28.69 -4.39 -8.72
C GLU A 201 -27.35 -3.88 -9.26
N HIS A 202 -26.30 -3.90 -8.43
CA HIS A 202 -24.94 -3.49 -8.80
C HIS A 202 -24.05 -4.66 -9.24
N ALA A 203 -24.60 -5.87 -9.31
CA ALA A 203 -23.86 -7.04 -9.78
C ALA A 203 -23.44 -6.88 -11.26
N THR A 204 -22.16 -7.11 -11.53
CA THR A 204 -21.60 -7.25 -12.88
C THR A 204 -21.14 -8.69 -13.10
N ALA A 205 -20.91 -9.07 -14.36
CA ALA A 205 -20.34 -10.38 -14.68
C ALA A 205 -19.00 -10.64 -13.96
N LEU A 206 -18.22 -9.58 -13.71
CA LEU A 206 -16.96 -9.67 -13.00
C LEU A 206 -17.16 -9.87 -11.49
N THR A 207 -18.04 -9.10 -10.86
CA THR A 207 -18.31 -9.27 -9.42
C THR A 207 -18.97 -10.62 -9.14
N ASP A 208 -19.86 -11.10 -10.02
CA ASP A 208 -20.45 -12.44 -9.91
C ASP A 208 -19.43 -13.56 -10.11
N PHE A 209 -18.45 -13.38 -11.00
CA PHE A 209 -17.33 -14.32 -11.12
C PHE A 209 -16.55 -14.41 -9.80
N TRP A 210 -16.24 -13.26 -9.21
CA TRP A 210 -15.48 -13.21 -7.96
C TRP A 210 -16.28 -13.57 -6.71
N SER A 211 -17.62 -13.56 -6.77
CA SER A 211 -18.46 -13.98 -5.64
C SER A 211 -18.33 -15.48 -5.35
N LEU A 212 -17.89 -16.26 -6.34
CA LEU A 212 -17.80 -17.72 -6.26
C LEU A 212 -19.15 -18.39 -5.90
N GLY A 213 -20.27 -17.71 -6.19
CA GLY A 213 -21.63 -18.15 -5.82
C GLY A 213 -21.95 -18.03 -4.33
N ILE A 214 -21.14 -17.33 -3.55
CA ILE A 214 -21.39 -17.07 -2.14
C ILE A 214 -22.36 -15.90 -1.99
N SER A 215 -23.39 -16.06 -1.16
CA SER A 215 -24.45 -15.08 -0.98
C SER A 215 -24.05 -13.91 -0.05
N TYR A 216 -24.72 -12.77 -0.26
CA TYR A 216 -24.52 -11.51 0.47
C TYR A 216 -24.40 -11.60 2.01
N PRO A 217 -25.12 -12.49 2.73
CA PRO A 217 -24.98 -12.59 4.19
C PRO A 217 -23.54 -12.88 4.68
N GLN A 218 -22.65 -13.39 3.81
CA GLN A 218 -21.25 -13.63 4.14
C GLN A 218 -20.33 -12.42 3.86
N ALA A 219 -20.85 -11.35 3.23
CA ALA A 219 -20.07 -10.17 2.87
C ALA A 219 -19.33 -9.54 4.06
N PRO A 220 -19.93 -9.38 5.26
CA PRO A 220 -19.22 -8.84 6.41
C PRO A 220 -18.03 -9.69 6.85
N HIS A 221 -18.16 -11.01 6.82
CA HIS A 221 -17.08 -11.94 7.20
C HIS A 221 -15.94 -11.93 6.18
N ALA A 222 -16.26 -11.91 4.88
CA ALA A 222 -15.27 -11.81 3.81
C ALA A 222 -14.53 -10.47 3.84
N ALA A 223 -15.25 -9.37 4.10
CA ALA A 223 -14.67 -8.05 4.28
C ALA A 223 -13.76 -8.00 5.51
N LEU A 224 -14.20 -8.54 6.65
CA LEU A 224 -13.40 -8.57 7.87
C LEU A 224 -12.09 -9.34 7.65
N PHE A 225 -12.18 -10.52 7.05
CA PHE A 225 -11.03 -11.34 6.73
C PHE A 225 -10.05 -10.57 5.84
N HIS A 226 -10.50 -10.03 4.72
CA HIS A 226 -9.67 -9.27 3.79
C HIS A 226 -8.99 -8.07 4.46
N VAL A 227 -9.74 -7.28 5.22
CA VAL A 227 -9.20 -6.06 5.84
C VAL A 227 -8.17 -6.40 6.92
N VAL A 228 -8.43 -7.40 7.78
CA VAL A 228 -7.49 -7.81 8.83
C VAL A 228 -6.16 -8.28 8.22
N ILE A 229 -6.20 -9.17 7.22
CA ILE A 229 -4.97 -9.65 6.59
C ILE A 229 -4.25 -8.53 5.82
N SER A 230 -4.99 -7.61 5.20
CA SER A 230 -4.42 -6.47 4.48
C SER A 230 -3.71 -5.52 5.43
N LEU A 231 -4.33 -5.16 6.55
CA LEU A 231 -3.72 -4.28 7.55
C LEU A 231 -2.46 -4.91 8.15
N LEU A 232 -2.53 -6.17 8.55
CA LEU A 232 -1.37 -6.83 9.17
C LEU A 232 -0.24 -7.06 8.15
N PHE A 233 -0.54 -7.64 6.99
CA PHE A 233 0.49 -8.05 6.05
C PHE A 233 0.98 -6.92 5.14
N CYS A 234 0.09 -6.08 4.60
CA CYS A 234 0.47 -5.00 3.69
C CYS A 234 0.87 -3.71 4.41
N VAL A 235 0.44 -3.49 5.66
CA VAL A 235 0.70 -2.24 6.38
C VAL A 235 1.63 -2.45 7.58
N ALA A 236 1.26 -3.29 8.55
CA ALA A 236 2.06 -3.47 9.78
C ALA A 236 3.46 -4.04 9.50
N LEU A 237 3.59 -4.89 8.47
CA LEU A 237 4.87 -5.50 8.08
C LEU A 237 5.76 -4.62 7.18
N ILE A 238 5.31 -3.43 6.75
CA ILE A 238 6.10 -2.51 5.91
C ILE A 238 7.52 -2.29 6.47
N PRO A 239 7.71 -1.89 7.74
CA PRO A 239 9.03 -1.55 8.24
C PRO A 239 9.94 -2.77 8.46
N PHE A 240 9.38 -3.97 8.58
CA PHE A 240 10.09 -5.18 8.98
C PHE A 240 10.47 -6.09 7.81
N THR A 241 9.95 -5.82 6.61
CA THR A 241 10.13 -6.68 5.43
C THR A 241 10.74 -5.90 4.27
N LYS A 242 10.89 -6.55 3.11
CA LYS A 242 11.36 -5.86 1.89
C LYS A 242 10.39 -4.75 1.45
N TYR A 243 9.15 -4.67 1.95
CA TYR A 243 8.22 -3.58 1.67
C TYR A 243 8.69 -2.20 2.12
N ILE A 244 9.68 -2.11 3.01
CA ILE A 244 10.30 -0.82 3.40
C ILE A 244 10.82 -0.04 2.19
N HIS A 245 11.08 -0.69 1.05
CA HIS A 245 11.47 -0.02 -0.20
C HIS A 245 10.44 1.03 -0.68
N ILE A 246 9.15 0.87 -0.35
CA ILE A 246 8.10 1.85 -0.66
C ILE A 246 8.43 3.22 -0.03
N ILE A 247 9.20 3.25 1.06
CA ILE A 247 9.63 4.47 1.76
C ILE A 247 11.11 4.74 1.52
N ALA A 248 11.98 3.75 1.68
CA ALA A 248 13.43 3.94 1.62
C ALA A 248 13.91 4.33 0.22
N THR A 249 13.34 3.75 -0.84
CA THR A 249 13.73 4.06 -2.23
C THR A 249 13.42 5.52 -2.62
N PRO A 250 12.19 6.06 -2.44
CA PRO A 250 11.93 7.45 -2.76
C PRO A 250 12.76 8.43 -1.91
N LEU A 251 12.97 8.15 -0.62
CA LEU A 251 13.83 8.99 0.22
C LEU A 251 15.28 9.01 -0.29
N SER A 252 15.82 7.84 -0.68
CA SER A 252 17.16 7.76 -1.26
C SER A 252 17.26 8.52 -2.60
N ILE A 253 16.27 8.38 -3.48
CA ILE A 253 16.23 9.09 -4.76
C ILE A 253 16.22 10.62 -4.55
N LEU A 254 15.44 11.11 -3.58
CA LEU A 254 15.39 12.54 -3.23
C LEU A 254 16.72 13.03 -2.63
N ALA A 255 17.32 12.27 -1.71
CA ALA A 255 18.59 12.66 -1.08
C ALA A 255 19.75 12.77 -2.08
N HIS A 256 19.72 11.96 -3.15
CA HIS A 256 20.72 12.00 -4.23
C HIS A 256 20.37 12.94 -5.39
N GLY A 257 19.28 13.71 -5.29
CA GLY A 257 18.94 14.76 -6.26
C GLY A 257 18.25 14.30 -7.53
N GLY A 258 17.69 13.08 -7.55
CA GLY A 258 17.01 12.57 -8.73
C GLY A 258 17.95 12.36 -9.92
N GLY A 259 17.36 12.17 -11.12
CA GLY A 259 18.14 12.01 -12.36
C GLY A 259 18.91 10.68 -12.48
N GLU A 260 19.70 10.54 -13.54
CA GLU A 260 20.76 9.51 -13.65
C GLU A 260 22.12 10.20 -13.68
#